data_AF-A0A2M9WDA6-F1
#
_entry.id   AF-A0A2M9WDA6-F1
#
_cell.length_a   1.000
_cell.length_b   1.000
_cell.length_c   1.000
_cell.angle_alpha   90.00
_cell.angle_beta   90.00
_cell.angle_gamma   90.00
#
_symmetry.space_group_name_H-M   'P 1'
#
loop_
_entity.id
_entity.type
_entity.pdbx_description
1 polymer ?
#
loop_
_entity_poly.entity_id
_entity_poly.type
_entity_poly.pdbx_seq_one_letter_code
_entity_poly.pdbx_strand_id
1 'polypeptide(L)' 'MRQDGLPPEKDAGLTGYFSLVTHPCQIELLGRITVEILRQHQRLTRTAVCLKLIARLDASGDEDEAEHLTALLRMLFGR' A
#
# COMPACT_ATOMS: atom_id res chain seq x y z
N MET A 1 11.05 23.37 22.39
CA MET A 1 11.78 23.28 21.10
C MET A 1 12.94 22.29 21.23
N ARG A 2 12.73 21.03 20.85
CA ARG A 2 13.75 20.17 20.23
C ARG A 2 13.08 18.92 19.67
N GLN A 3 13.21 18.78 18.36
CA GLN A 3 12.78 17.69 17.52
C GLN A 3 13.70 16.47 17.72
N ASP A 4 13.35 15.40 17.01
CA ASP A 4 14.14 14.20 16.70
C ASP A 4 13.93 12.98 17.60
N GLY A 5 12.94 12.20 17.16
CA GLY A 5 12.77 10.80 17.53
C GLY A 5 11.88 10.09 16.51
N LEU A 6 12.08 10.34 15.20
CA LEU A 6 11.53 9.47 14.17
C LEU A 6 12.27 8.12 14.32
N PRO A 7 11.58 7.01 14.66
CA PRO A 7 12.25 5.72 14.77
C PRO A 7 12.91 5.37 13.44
N PRO A 8 14.01 4.60 13.46
CA PRO A 8 14.76 4.25 12.27
C PRO A 8 13.82 3.66 11.23
N GLU A 9 14.00 4.10 9.98
CA GLU A 9 13.22 3.77 8.77
C GLU A 9 12.99 2.27 8.49
N LYS A 10 13.52 1.37 9.34
CA LYS A 10 13.41 -0.08 9.23
C LYS A 10 12.07 -0.67 9.67
N ASP A 11 11.22 0.09 10.37
CA ASP A 11 9.91 -0.39 10.83
C ASP A 11 8.82 0.68 10.73
N ALA A 12 8.85 1.50 9.66
CA ALA A 12 7.65 2.20 9.26
C ALA A 12 6.63 1.11 8.90
N GLY A 13 5.79 0.70 9.85
CA GLY A 13 4.70 -0.23 9.59
C GLY A 13 3.80 0.28 8.46
N LEU A 14 2.77 -0.47 8.07
CA LEU A 14 1.87 -0.09 6.97
C LEU A 14 1.39 1.38 7.02
N THR A 15 1.17 1.93 8.21
CA THR A 15 0.78 3.34 8.42
C THR A 15 1.79 4.35 7.86
N GLY A 16 3.09 4.07 7.99
CA GLY A 16 4.13 4.94 7.45
C GLY A 16 4.12 4.95 5.93
N TYR A 17 4.02 3.77 5.31
CA TYR A 17 3.89 3.63 3.86
C TYR A 17 2.63 4.31 3.30
N PHE A 18 1.49 4.17 3.97
CA PHE A 18 0.24 4.77 3.52
C PHE A 18 0.27 6.29 3.58
N SER A 19 1.01 6.85 4.55
CA SER A 19 1.19 8.31 4.69
C SER A 19 2.01 8.93 3.55
N LEU A 20 2.77 8.12 2.80
CA LEU A 20 3.55 8.57 1.65
C LEU A 20 2.73 8.65 0.35
N VAL A 21 1.51 8.09 0.35
CA VAL A 21 0.66 8.05 -0.84
C VAL A 21 -0.15 9.34 -0.94
N THR A 22 0.14 10.14 -1.96
CA THR A 22 -0.54 11.43 -2.20
C THR A 22 -1.46 11.42 -3.41
N HIS A 23 -1.32 10.42 -4.31
CA HIS A 23 -2.12 10.35 -5.52
C HIS A 23 -3.54 9.83 -5.21
N PRO A 24 -4.61 10.54 -5.61
CA PRO A 24 -5.98 10.21 -5.20
C PRO A 24 -6.41 8.80 -5.65
N CYS A 25 -6.05 8.38 -6.86
CA CYS A 25 -6.36 7.05 -7.37
C CYS A 25 -5.68 5.94 -6.53
N GLN A 26 -4.44 6.17 -6.09
CA GLN A 26 -3.71 5.22 -5.26
C GLN A 26 -4.27 5.14 -3.85
N ILE A 27 -4.68 6.27 -3.27
CA ILE A 27 -5.37 6.32 -1.96
C ILE A 27 -6.68 5.53 -2.03
N GLU A 28 -7.46 5.73 -3.09
CA GLU A 28 -8.73 5.01 -3.29
C GLU A 28 -8.52 3.50 -3.42
N LEU A 29 -7.54 3.08 -4.24
CA LEU A 29 -7.17 1.67 -4.40
C LEU A 29 -6.75 1.04 -3.08
N LEU A 30 -5.88 1.70 -2.32
CA LEU A 30 -5.44 1.25 -0.99
C LEU A 30 -6.60 1.15 0.00
N GLY A 31 -7.51 2.12 -0.03
CA GLY A 31 -8.74 2.10 0.77
C GLY A 31 -9.60 0.88 0.44
N ARG A 32 -9.85 0.63 -0.85
CA ARG A 32 -10.62 -0.54 -1.32
C ARG A 32 -9.97 -1.85 -0.88
N ILE A 33 -8.66 -1.99 -1.05
CA ILE A 33 -7.91 -3.19 -0.64
C ILE A 33 -7.96 -3.39 0.88
N THR A 34 -7.77 -2.32 1.64
CA THR A 34 -7.82 -2.37 3.11
C THR A 34 -9.17 -2.84 3.60
N VAL A 35 -10.26 -2.27 3.07
CA VAL A 35 -11.63 -2.69 3.41
C VAL A 35 -11.86 -4.15 3.02
N GLU A 36 -11.38 -4.59 1.86
CA GLU A 36 -11.51 -5.98 1.42
C GLU A 36 -10.82 -6.97 2.37
N ILE A 37 -9.59 -6.66 2.80
CA ILE A 37 -8.83 -7.50 3.76
C ILE A 37 -9.58 -7.59 5.10
N LEU A 38 -10.05 -6.45 5.61
CA LEU A 38 -10.79 -6.40 6.88
C LEU A 38 -12.11 -7.16 6.79
N ARG A 39 -12.85 -7.05 5.68
CA ARG A 39 -14.09 -7.81 5.44
C ARG A 39 -13.85 -9.33 5.34
N GLN A 40 -12.66 -9.75 4.95
CA GLN A 40 -12.24 -11.16 4.94
C GLN A 40 -11.76 -11.64 6.31
N HIS A 41 -11.91 -10.83 7.37
CA HIS A 41 -11.40 -11.10 8.72
C HIS A 41 -9.88 -11.39 8.74
N GLN A 42 -9.15 -10.92 7.73
CA GLN A 42 -7.71 -11.06 7.64
C GLN A 42 -7.00 -9.91 8.35
N ARG A 43 -5.81 -10.18 8.89
CA ARG A 43 -4.97 -9.13 9.46
C ARG A 43 -4.43 -8.23 8.35
N LEU A 44 -4.61 -6.92 8.53
CA LEU A 44 -4.01 -5.91 7.67
C LEU A 44 -2.49 -5.92 7.86
N THR A 45 -1.80 -6.53 6.91
CA THR A 45 -0.34 -6.71 6.92
C THR A 45 0.24 -6.34 5.56
N ARG A 46 1.51 -5.95 5.51
CA ARG A 46 2.22 -5.65 4.25
C ARG A 46 2.06 -6.79 3.25
N THR A 47 2.20 -8.03 3.70
CA THR A 47 1.98 -9.23 2.87
C THR A 47 0.57 -9.32 2.32
N ALA A 48 -0.47 -9.15 3.17
CA ALA A 48 -1.86 -9.19 2.71
C ALA A 48 -2.15 -8.10 1.67
N VAL A 49 -1.65 -6.88 1.88
CA VAL A 49 -1.80 -5.77 0.92
C VAL A 49 -1.07 -6.07 -0.39
N CYS A 50 0.19 -6.54 -0.34
CA CYS A 50 0.94 -6.90 -1.55
C CYS A 50 0.25 -8.01 -2.35
N LEU A 51 -0.26 -9.06 -1.69
CA LEU A 51 -0.96 -10.15 -2.39
C LEU A 51 -2.22 -9.64 -3.11
N LYS A 52 -2.97 -8.72 -2.50
CA LYS A 52 -4.16 -8.12 -3.12
C LYS A 52 -3.81 -7.19 -4.29
N LEU A 53 -2.71 -6.45 -4.19
CA LEU A 53 -2.20 -5.61 -5.28
C LEU A 53 -1.75 -6.46 -6.47
N ILE A 54 -1.00 -7.55 -6.22
CA ILE A 54 -0.54 -8.47 -7.26
C ILE A 54 -1.74 -9.14 -7.95
N ALA A 55 -2.71 -9.64 -7.18
CA ALA A 55 -3.90 -10.27 -7.75
C ALA A 55 -4.73 -9.30 -8.62
N ARG A 56 -4.80 -8.01 -8.25
CA ARG A 56 -5.44 -6.97 -9.07
C ARG A 56 -4.65 -6.64 -10.31
N LEU A 57 -3.32 -6.60 -10.22
CA LEU A 57 -2.44 -6.33 -11.35
C LEU A 57 -2.56 -7.44 -12.41
N ASP A 58 -2.59 -8.70 -11.97
CA ASP A 58 -2.76 -9.87 -12.85
C ASP A 58 -4.13 -9.86 -13.57
N ALA A 59 -5.15 -9.31 -12.92
CA ALA A 59 -6.50 -9.18 -13.48
C ALA A 59 -6.75 -7.87 -14.24
N SER A 60 -5.85 -6.89 -14.16
CA SER A 60 -6.02 -5.58 -14.80
C SER A 60 -5.73 -5.70 -16.31
N GLY A 61 -6.67 -5.23 -17.13
CA GLY A 61 -6.44 -5.02 -18.56
C GLY A 61 -6.10 -3.57 -18.93
N ASP A 62 -6.01 -2.69 -17.92
CA ASP A 62 -5.81 -1.25 -18.09
C ASP A 62 -4.38 -0.86 -17.70
N GLU A 63 -3.69 -0.16 -18.60
CA GLU A 63 -2.28 0.22 -18.44
C GLU A 63 -2.11 1.27 -17.33
N ASP A 64 -3.02 2.26 -17.22
CA ASP A 64 -2.99 3.29 -16.19
C ASP A 64 -3.19 2.70 -14.78
N GLU A 65 -4.15 1.77 -14.62
CA GLU A 65 -4.34 1.05 -13.36
C GLU A 65 -3.12 0.17 -13.01
N ALA A 66 -2.53 -0.50 -14.00
CA ALA A 66 -1.33 -1.30 -13.81
C ALA A 66 -0.12 -0.46 -13.34
N GLU A 67 0.04 0.77 -13.84
CA GLU A 67 1.06 1.70 -13.37
C GLU A 67 0.86 2.08 -11.90
N HIS A 68 -0.38 2.39 -11.50
CA HIS A 68 -0.70 2.70 -10.12
C HIS A 68 -0.46 1.53 -9.16
N LEU A 69 -0.87 0.33 -9.54
CA LEU A 69 -0.65 -0.90 -8.75
C LEU A 69 0.85 -1.21 -8.62
N THR A 70 1.60 -1.06 -9.70
CA THR A 70 3.06 -1.27 -9.70
C THR A 70 3.79 -0.23 -8.85
N ALA A 71 3.38 1.04 -8.90
CA ALA A 71 3.93 2.10 -8.07
C ALA A 71 3.71 1.83 -6.57
N LEU A 72 2.50 1.38 -6.20
CA LEU A 72 2.18 0.99 -4.83
C LEU A 72 3.01 -0.21 -4.35
N LEU A 73 3.19 -1.22 -5.20
CA LEU A 73 4.04 -2.37 -4.89
C LEU A 73 5.50 -1.94 -4.68
N ARG A 74 6.07 -1.09 -5.55
CA ARG A 74 7.43 -0.58 -5.40
C ARG A 74 7.63 0.18 -4.09
N MET A 75 6.67 1.03 -3.75
CA MET A 75 6.66 1.77 -2.48
C MET A 75 6.63 0.80 -1.30
N LEU A 76 5.73 -0.19 -1.34
CA LEU A 76 5.64 -1.20 -0.29
C LEU A 76 6.84 -2.11 -0.24
N PHE A 77 7.58 -2.38 -1.32
CA PHE A 77 8.79 -3.22 -1.29
C PHE A 77 10.05 -2.49 -0.79
N GLY A 78 10.05 -1.15 -0.78
CA GLY A 78 11.16 -0.36 -0.25
C GLY A 78 12.31 -0.12 -1.23
N ARG A 79 12.08 -0.34 -2.54
CA ARG A 79 13.07 -0.49 -3.62
C ARG A 79 14.00 -1.70 -3.47
#